data_AF-A0A923LXL0-F1
#
_entry.id   AF-A0A923LXL0-F1
#
_cell.length_a   1.000
_cell.length_b   1.000
_cell.length_c   1.000
_cell.angle_alpha   90.00
_cell.angle_beta   90.00
_cell.angle_gamma   90.00
#
_symmetry.space_group_name_H-M   'P 1'
#
loop_
_entity.id
_entity.type
_entity.pdbx_description
1 polymer ?
#
loop_
_entity_poly.entity_id
_entity_poly.type
_entity_poly.pdbx_seq_one_letter_code
_entity_poly.pdbx_strand_id
1 'polypeptide(L)'
;MNEKLEKLNQEIEKTEARLRRAQHEEKILEHQRKKFTRKERTHRVCTRAAMLESYIPNTEAVTDEQVSLFLKLLFHQDSTRQRMEKVFAGNGHFEGQDKGRERP
;
A
#
# COMPACT_ATOMS: atom_id res chain seq x y z
N MET A 1 27.16 26.36 -48.01
CA MET A 1 26.53 25.52 -46.96
C MET A 1 25.11 25.20 -47.40
N ASN A 2 24.64 23.97 -47.22
CA ASN A 2 23.34 23.53 -47.76
C ASN A 2 22.26 23.78 -46.69
N GLU A 3 21.49 24.86 -46.80
CA GLU A 3 20.49 25.32 -45.81
C GLU A 3 19.51 24.23 -45.35
N LYS A 4 19.20 23.28 -46.23
CA LYS A 4 18.33 22.14 -45.92
C LYS A 4 18.94 21.20 -44.88
N LEU A 5 20.26 21.00 -44.92
CA LEU A 5 21.01 20.19 -43.97
C LEU A 5 21.03 20.86 -42.58
N GLU A 6 21.19 22.19 -42.55
CA GLU A 6 21.24 22.96 -41.31
C GLU A 6 19.88 22.96 -40.59
N LYS A 7 18.78 23.12 -41.35
CA LYS A 7 17.41 23.01 -40.81
C LYS A 7 17.12 21.61 -40.24
N LEU A 8 17.55 20.55 -40.93
CA LEU A 8 17.40 19.18 -40.45
C LEU A 8 18.17 18.94 -39.16
N ASN A 9 19.42 19.43 -39.05
CA ASN A 9 20.21 19.30 -37.83
C ASN A 9 19.56 20.02 -36.64
N GLN A 10 19.02 21.21 -36.85
CA GLN A 10 18.30 21.95 -35.80
C GLN A 10 17.02 21.21 -35.35
N GLU A 11 16.34 20.52 -36.27
CA GLU A 11 15.16 19.73 -35.94
C GLU A 11 15.51 18.47 -35.14
N ILE A 12 16.60 17.80 -35.51
CA ILE A 12 17.17 16.66 -34.75
C ILE A 12 17.52 17.11 -33.33
N GLU A 13 18.26 18.21 -33.18
CA GLU A 13 18.66 18.68 -31.85
C GLU A 13 17.45 19.02 -30.96
N LYS A 14 16.43 19.68 -31.53
CA LYS A 14 15.17 19.98 -30.83
C LYS A 14 14.42 18.72 -30.41
N THR A 15 14.34 17.72 -31.29
CA THR A 15 13.62 16.47 -31.00
C THR A 15 14.36 15.62 -29.97
N GLU A 16 15.68 15.54 -30.03
CA GLU A 16 16.49 14.87 -29.01
C GLU A 16 16.38 15.56 -27.65
N ALA A 17 16.39 16.90 -27.61
CA ALA A 17 16.20 17.64 -26.37
C ALA A 17 14.82 17.36 -25.75
N ARG A 18 13.77 17.25 -26.57
CA ARG A 18 12.43 16.84 -26.12
C ARG A 18 12.42 15.40 -25.61
N LEU A 19 13.08 14.47 -26.30
CA LEU A 19 13.20 13.09 -25.87
C LEU A 19 13.89 12.97 -24.50
N ARG A 20 15.00 13.68 -24.29
CA ARG A 20 15.70 13.71 -23.01
C ARG A 20 14.82 14.23 -21.87
N ARG A 21 14.01 15.27 -22.13
CA ARG A 21 13.04 15.80 -21.15
C ARG A 21 11.96 14.78 -20.84
N ALA A 22 11.34 14.18 -21.86
CA ALA A 22 10.30 13.18 -21.68
C ALA A 22 10.80 11.95 -20.89
N GLN A 23 12.02 11.47 -21.18
CA GLN A 23 12.65 10.38 -20.42
C GLN A 23 12.91 10.75 -18.96
N HIS A 24 13.26 12.00 -18.69
CA HIS A 24 13.44 12.48 -17.32
C HIS A 24 12.10 12.56 -16.57
N GLU A 25 11.06 13.09 -17.21
CA GLU A 25 9.70 13.14 -16.66
C GLU A 25 9.15 11.74 -16.39
N GLU A 26 9.36 10.78 -17.29
CA GLU A 26 8.96 9.39 -17.10
C GLU A 26 9.59 8.79 -15.82
N LYS A 27 10.89 9.01 -15.60
CA LYS A 27 11.58 8.55 -14.39
C LYS A 27 11.02 9.19 -13.12
N ILE A 28 10.70 10.49 -13.17
CA ILE A 28 10.08 11.20 -12.04
C ILE A 28 8.71 10.59 -11.73
N LEU A 29 7.89 10.39 -12.75
CA LEU A 29 6.54 9.82 -12.60
C LEU A 29 6.60 8.38 -12.07
N GLU A 30 7.56 7.57 -12.56
CA GLU A 30 7.74 6.21 -12.06
C GLU A 30 8.12 6.20 -10.57
N HIS A 31 9.02 7.11 -10.16
CA HIS A 31 9.39 7.27 -8.76
C HIS A 31 8.20 7.72 -7.90
N GLN A 32 7.43 8.71 -8.36
CA GLN A 32 6.22 9.16 -7.68
C GLN A 32 5.21 8.03 -7.53
N ARG A 33 4.95 7.26 -8.59
CA ARG A 33 4.06 6.09 -8.56
C ARG A 33 4.47 5.10 -7.47
N LYS A 34 5.76 4.73 -7.42
CA LYS A 34 6.31 3.83 -6.37
C LYS A 34 6.13 4.41 -4.97
N LYS A 35 6.31 5.73 -4.80
CA LYS A 35 6.11 6.42 -3.52
C LYS A 35 4.65 6.40 -3.10
N PHE A 36 3.72 6.66 -4.02
CA PHE A 36 2.28 6.61 -3.75
C PHE A 36 1.82 5.21 -3.36
N THR A 37 2.21 4.17 -4.12
CA THR A 37 1.83 2.79 -3.80
C THR A 37 2.40 2.33 -2.46
N ARG A 38 3.64 2.75 -2.11
CA ARG A 38 4.21 2.50 -0.79
C ARG A 38 3.42 3.20 0.31
N LYS A 39 3.09 4.49 0.14
CA LYS A 39 2.32 5.27 1.12
C LYS A 39 0.95 4.66 1.36
N GLU A 40 0.24 4.28 0.31
CA GLU A 40 -1.07 3.62 0.39
C GLU A 40 -0.97 2.27 1.10
N ARG A 41 0.04 1.45 0.75
CA ARG A 41 0.29 0.17 1.43
C ARG A 41 0.55 0.38 2.92
N THR A 42 1.44 1.31 3.29
CA THR A 42 1.73 1.61 4.70
C THR A 42 0.49 2.08 5.42
N HIS A 43 -0.28 3.01 4.85
CA HIS A 43 -1.52 3.49 5.46
C HIS A 43 -2.51 2.33 5.71
N ARG A 44 -2.74 1.48 4.70
CA ARG A 44 -3.61 0.31 4.84
C ARG A 44 -3.13 -0.65 5.93
N VAL A 45 -1.82 -0.90 6.02
CA VAL A 45 -1.23 -1.78 7.05
C VAL A 45 -1.40 -1.17 8.44
N CYS A 46 -1.06 0.11 8.63
CA CYS A 46 -1.19 0.78 9.92
C CYS A 46 -2.65 0.86 10.39
N THR A 47 -3.60 1.16 9.48
CA THR A 47 -5.03 1.20 9.82
C THR A 47 -5.53 -0.17 10.29
N ARG A 48 -5.14 -1.25 9.60
CA ARG A 48 -5.51 -2.62 10.00
C ARG A 48 -4.79 -3.06 11.28
N ALA A 49 -3.53 -2.67 11.46
CA ALA A 49 -2.78 -2.94 12.68
C ALA A 49 -3.46 -2.28 13.89
N ALA A 50 -3.87 -1.02 13.78
CA ALA A 50 -4.61 -0.33 14.85
C ALA A 50 -5.93 -1.04 15.21
N MET A 51 -6.64 -1.61 14.23
CA MET A 51 -7.82 -2.44 14.51
C MET A 51 -7.42 -3.71 15.29
N LEU A 52 -6.35 -4.39 14.90
CA LEU A 52 -5.87 -5.58 15.61
C LEU A 52 -5.43 -5.25 17.05
N GLU A 53 -4.72 -4.13 17.24
CA GLU A 53 -4.29 -3.66 18.56
C GLU A 53 -5.47 -3.42 19.51
N SER A 54 -6.63 -2.99 18.99
CA SER A 54 -7.83 -2.78 19.82
C SER A 54 -8.40 -4.07 20.43
N TYR A 55 -8.08 -5.24 19.89
CA TYR A 55 -8.48 -6.54 20.45
C TYR A 55 -7.49 -7.09 21.48
N ILE A 56 -6.29 -6.50 21.59
CA ILE A 56 -5.25 -6.93 22.51
C ILE A 56 -5.34 -6.06 23.78
N PRO A 57 -5.56 -6.63 24.96
CA PRO A 57 -5.49 -5.86 26.20
C PRO A 57 -4.04 -5.50 26.52
N ASN A 58 -3.81 -4.26 26.98
CA ASN A 58 -2.49 -3.76 27.38
C ASN A 58 -1.40 -3.94 26.30
N THR A 59 -1.72 -3.64 25.03
CA THR A 59 -0.87 -3.88 23.87
C THR A 59 0.56 -3.33 24.01
N GLU A 60 0.73 -2.20 24.70
CA GLU A 60 2.06 -1.59 24.95
C GLU A 60 2.99 -2.49 25.80
N ALA A 61 2.44 -3.39 26.60
CA ALA A 61 3.18 -4.32 27.44
C ALA A 61 3.40 -5.69 26.76
N VAL A 62 2.80 -5.92 25.59
CA VAL A 62 2.89 -7.18 24.85
C VAL A 62 4.03 -7.08 23.84
N THR A 63 4.91 -8.08 23.79
CA THR A 63 6.03 -8.11 22.85
C THR A 63 5.60 -8.56 21.45
N ASP A 64 6.37 -8.19 20.43
CA ASP A 64 6.13 -8.63 19.04
C ASP A 64 6.05 -10.17 18.91
N GLU A 65 6.85 -10.90 19.69
CA GLU A 65 6.83 -12.36 19.73
C GLU A 65 5.52 -12.91 20.30
N GLN A 66 5.02 -12.30 21.39
CA GLN A 66 3.73 -12.66 21.98
C GLN A 66 2.58 -12.35 21.02
N VAL A 67 2.58 -11.18 20.39
CA VAL A 67 1.60 -10.83 19.34
C VAL A 67 1.63 -11.85 18.21
N SER A 68 2.82 -12.19 17.72
CA SER A 68 3.00 -13.21 16.67
C SER A 68 2.43 -14.58 17.09
N LEU A 69 2.69 -15.00 18.32
CA LEU A 69 2.18 -16.25 18.86
C LEU A 69 0.64 -16.25 18.94
N PHE A 70 0.03 -15.18 19.46
CA PHE A 70 -1.42 -15.06 19.52
C PHE A 70 -2.06 -15.13 18.14
N LEU A 71 -1.52 -14.39 17.17
CA LEU A 71 -2.04 -14.41 15.79
C LEU A 71 -1.89 -15.81 15.18
N LYS A 72 -0.75 -16.49 15.35
CA LYS A 72 -0.57 -17.86 14.87
C LYS A 72 -1.59 -18.81 15.50
N LEU A 73 -1.82 -18.74 16.81
CA LEU A 73 -2.78 -19.62 17.48
C LEU A 73 -4.21 -19.35 17.02
N LEU A 74 -4.62 -18.09 16.91
CA LEU A 74 -5.96 -17.70 16.48
C LEU A 74 -6.25 -18.14 15.03
N PHE A 75 -5.32 -17.92 14.11
CA PHE A 75 -5.52 -18.19 12.69
C PHE A 75 -5.18 -19.62 12.25
N HIS A 76 -4.51 -20.43 13.09
CA HIS A 76 -4.37 -21.87 12.85
C HIS A 76 -5.59 -22.68 13.29
N GLN A 77 -6.52 -22.10 14.05
CA GLN A 77 -7.75 -22.80 14.40
C GLN A 77 -8.67 -22.91 13.17
N ASP A 78 -9.06 -24.14 12.83
CA ASP A 78 -9.97 -24.42 11.70
C ASP A 78 -11.29 -23.67 11.84
N SER A 79 -11.79 -23.50 13.07
CA SER A 79 -13.01 -22.75 13.36
C SER A 79 -12.89 -21.27 12.96
N THR A 80 -11.75 -20.64 13.22
CA THR A 80 -11.46 -19.26 12.80
C THR A 80 -11.38 -19.17 11.29
N ARG A 81 -10.66 -20.10 10.65
CA ARG A 81 -10.52 -20.14 9.19
C ARG A 81 -11.86 -20.28 8.48
N GLN A 82 -12.69 -21.22 8.92
CA GLN A 82 -14.05 -21.42 8.38
C GLN A 82 -14.94 -20.20 8.58
N ARG A 83 -14.84 -19.51 9.73
CA ARG A 83 -15.56 -18.25 9.96
C ARG A 83 -15.09 -17.15 8.99
N MET A 84 -13.78 -17.01 8.78
CA MET A 84 -13.23 -16.06 7.82
C MET A 84 -13.70 -16.37 6.39
N GLU A 85 -13.70 -17.63 5.97
CA GLU A 85 -14.20 -18.05 4.65
C GLU A 85 -15.67 -17.66 4.46
N LYS A 86 -16.52 -17.84 5.48
CA LYS A 86 -17.92 -17.38 5.45
C LYS A 86 -18.07 -15.87 5.34
N VAL A 87 -17.24 -15.11 6.06
CA VAL A 87 -17.22 -13.63 5.99
C VAL A 87 -16.77 -13.17 4.61
N PHE A 88 -15.71 -13.77 4.04
CA PHE A 88 -15.21 -13.43 2.71
C PHE A 88 -16.15 -13.88 1.58
N ALA A 89 -16.93 -14.95 1.79
CA ALA A 89 -17.97 -15.38 0.88
C ALA A 89 -19.24 -14.52 0.92
N GLY A 90 -19.31 -13.50 1.80
CA GLY A 90 -20.45 -12.58 1.88
C GLY A 90 -21.66 -13.11 2.66
N ASN A 91 -21.53 -14.22 3.39
CA ASN A 91 -22.62 -14.91 4.06
C ASN A 91 -22.59 -14.79 5.60
N GLY A 92 -21.78 -13.88 6.17
CA GLY A 92 -21.58 -13.77 7.61
C GLY A 92 -22.34 -12.60 8.25
N HIS A 93 -23.44 -12.89 8.96
CA HIS A 93 -23.91 -11.99 10.04
C HIS A 93 -22.89 -12.10 11.19
N PHE A 94 -22.22 -11.00 11.51
CA PHE A 94 -21.23 -10.94 12.59
C PHE A 94 -21.71 -9.94 13.64
N GLU A 95 -22.19 -10.44 14.78
CA GLU A 95 -22.55 -9.61 15.93
C GLU A 95 -21.31 -9.26 16.74
N GLY A 96 -20.56 -8.27 16.25
CA GLY A 96 -19.50 -7.60 17.02
C GLY A 96 -20.05 -6.32 17.62
N GLN A 97 -20.07 -6.20 18.96
CA GLN A 97 -20.36 -4.92 19.63
C GLN A 97 -19.23 -3.93 19.32
N ASP A 98 -19.49 -3.00 18.40
CA ASP A 98 -18.60 -1.88 18.11
C ASP A 98 -18.68 -0.85 19.25
N LYS A 99 -17.76 -0.94 20.20
CA LYS A 99 -17.53 0.17 21.14
C LYS A 99 -16.60 1.16 20.47
N GLY A 100 -17.20 2.07 19.68
CA GLY A 100 -16.53 3.18 19.05
C GLY A 100 -15.64 3.93 20.05
N ARG A 101 -14.34 3.95 19.77
CA ARG A 101 -13.37 4.76 20.51
C ARG A 101 -13.06 5.98 19.65
N GLU A 102 -13.57 7.13 20.05
CA GLU A 102 -13.14 8.42 19.52
C GLU A 102 -11.63 8.57 19.75
N ARG A 103 -10.91 8.93 18.69
CA ARG A 103 -9.46 9.18 18.75
C ARG A 103 -9.25 10.65 19.14
N PRO A 104 -8.26 10.98 20.00
CA PRO A 104 -7.92 12.37 20.34
C PRO A 104 -7.53 13.21 19.13
#